data_AF-A0AAN8C1K4-F1
#
_entry.id   AF-A0AAN8C1K4-F1
#
_cell.length_a   1.000
_cell.length_b   1.000
_cell.length_c   1.000
_cell.angle_alpha   90.00
_cell.angle_beta   90.00
_cell.angle_gamma   90.00
#
_symmetry.space_group_name_H-M   'P 1'
#
loop_
_entity.id
_entity.type
_entity.pdbx_description
1 polymer ?
#
loop_
_entity_poly.entity_id
_entity_poly.type
_entity_poly.pdbx_seq_one_letter_code
_entity_poly.pdbx_strand_id
1 'polypeptide(L)'
;MMAQQLQKKDAQLKALDAFYKEQMAQLEKRNSEKYIQSKQEFHSAASKTEENVRSRNMNPVCSGLQAQILSCYRDNGDQTLRCSDLAKQYMQCINAAKKNLLVNHG
;
A
#
# COMPACT_ATOMS: atom_id res chain seq x y z
N MET A 1 -21.83 64.88 14.92
CA MET A 1 -21.10 63.96 15.82
C MET A 1 -21.39 62.49 15.51
N MET A 2 -22.66 62.03 15.53
CA MET A 2 -23.00 60.60 15.28
C MET A 2 -22.55 60.08 13.89
N ALA A 3 -22.73 60.87 12.82
CA ALA A 3 -22.31 60.47 11.46
C ALA A 3 -20.80 60.24 11.32
N GLN A 4 -19.97 61.07 11.95
CA GLN A 4 -18.51 60.91 11.95
C GLN A 4 -18.07 59.67 12.74
N GLN A 5 -18.79 59.36 13.83
CA GLN A 5 -18.53 58.16 14.63
C GLN A 5 -18.87 56.87 13.87
N LEU A 6 -19.96 56.88 13.08
CA LEU A 6 -20.32 55.79 12.19
C LEU A 6 -19.28 55.59 11.08
N GLN A 7 -18.86 56.66 10.39
CA GLN A 7 -17.81 56.56 9.36
C GLN A 7 -16.50 55.99 9.91
N LYS A 8 -16.10 56.38 11.13
CA LYS A 8 -14.90 55.84 11.77
C LYS A 8 -15.04 54.34 12.07
N LYS A 9 -16.22 53.89 12.51
CA LYS A 9 -16.50 52.47 12.77
C LYS A 9 -16.50 51.65 11.48
N ASP A 10 -17.10 52.17 10.41
CA ASP A 10 -17.09 51.52 9.10
C ASP A 10 -15.66 51.38 8.54
N ALA A 11 -14.84 52.42 8.69
CA ALA A 11 -13.44 52.36 8.28
C ALA A 11 -12.65 51.30 9.08
N GLN A 12 -12.90 51.19 10.39
CA GLN A 12 -12.30 50.16 11.24
C GLN A 12 -12.74 48.75 10.83
N LEU A 13 -14.04 48.55 10.55
CA LEU A 13 -14.57 47.27 10.10
C LEU A 13 -13.98 46.85 8.75
N LYS A 14 -13.85 47.79 7.80
CA LYS A 14 -13.22 47.54 6.49
C LYS A 14 -11.75 47.16 6.63
N ALA A 15 -11.01 47.83 7.49
CA ALA A 15 -9.60 47.50 7.74
C ALA A 15 -9.45 46.10 8.36
N LEU A 16 -10.34 45.73 9.29
CA LEU A 16 -10.34 44.42 9.92
C LEU A 16 -10.71 43.30 8.94
N ASP A 17 -11.72 43.53 8.10
CA ASP A 17 -12.13 42.60 7.03
C ASP A 17 -10.99 42.36 6.03
N ALA A 18 -10.32 43.43 5.59
CA ALA A 18 -9.15 43.32 4.70
C ALA A 18 -8.01 42.52 5.35
N PHE A 19 -7.71 42.79 6.62
CA PHE A 19 -6.69 42.07 7.37
C PHE A 19 -7.00 40.56 7.47
N TYR A 20 -8.23 40.20 7.84
CA TYR A 20 -8.60 38.79 7.97
C TYR A 20 -8.64 38.08 6.62
N LYS A 21 -9.11 38.74 5.56
CA LYS A 21 -9.07 38.18 4.20
C LYS A 21 -7.65 37.86 3.76
N GLU A 22 -6.69 38.76 4.04
CA GLU A 22 -5.29 38.52 3.72
C GLU A 22 -4.72 37.34 4.53
N GLN A 23 -5.02 37.26 5.83
CA GLN A 23 -4.59 36.14 6.67
C GLN A 23 -5.17 34.81 6.20
N MET A 24 -6.44 34.78 5.80
CA MET A 24 -7.07 33.57 5.24
C MET A 24 -6.41 33.15 3.93
N ALA A 25 -6.17 34.09 3.01
CA ALA A 25 -5.49 33.80 1.75
C ALA A 25 -4.07 33.24 1.98
N GLN A 26 -3.34 33.77 2.96
CA GLN A 26 -2.02 33.24 3.35
C GLN A 26 -2.10 31.85 3.97
N LEU A 27 -3.14 31.56 4.76
CA LEU A 27 -3.37 30.22 5.33
C LEU A 27 -3.73 29.21 4.24
N GLU A 28 -4.64 29.56 3.34
CA GLU A 28 -5.05 28.70 2.22
C GLU A 28 -3.87 28.38 1.30
N LYS A 29 -3.06 29.39 0.95
CA LYS A 29 -1.84 29.21 0.17
C LYS A 29 -0.87 28.23 0.85
N ARG A 30 -0.55 28.44 2.12
CA ARG A 30 0.35 27.55 2.88
C ARG A 30 -0.20 26.12 3.00
N ASN A 31 -1.51 25.98 3.18
CA ASN A 31 -2.15 24.67 3.25
C ASN A 31 -2.04 23.93 1.91
N SER A 32 -2.32 24.63 0.79
CA SER A 32 -2.17 24.08 -0.56
C SER A 32 -0.73 23.63 -0.85
N GLU A 33 0.26 24.45 -0.50
CA GLU A 33 1.68 24.11 -0.68
C GLU A 33 2.06 22.85 0.12
N LYS A 34 1.65 22.78 1.39
CA LYS A 34 1.87 21.59 2.23
C LYS A 34 1.17 20.35 1.69
N TYR A 35 -0.05 20.47 1.19
CA TYR A 35 -0.77 19.35 0.59
C TYR A 35 -0.02 18.79 -0.63
N ILE A 36 0.44 19.67 -1.53
CA ILE A 36 1.20 19.27 -2.72
C ILE A 36 2.49 18.57 -2.31
N GLN A 37 3.26 19.16 -1.38
CA GLN A 37 4.50 18.58 -0.89
C GLN A 37 4.27 17.20 -0.25
N SER A 38 3.29 17.11 0.66
CA SER A 38 2.97 15.85 1.35
C SER A 38 2.52 14.77 0.37
N LYS A 39 1.74 15.12 -0.66
CA LYS A 39 1.35 14.21 -1.72
C LYS A 39 2.57 13.68 -2.48
N GLN A 40 3.52 14.55 -2.85
CA GLN A 40 4.74 14.16 -3.54
C GLN A 40 5.62 13.25 -2.68
N GLU A 41 5.82 13.61 -1.41
CA GLU A 41 6.58 12.81 -0.45
C GLU A 41 5.95 11.43 -0.23
N PHE A 42 4.63 11.37 -0.08
CA PHE A 42 3.89 10.11 0.05
C PHE A 42 4.11 9.21 -1.16
N HIS A 43 3.91 9.73 -2.38
CA HIS A 43 4.09 8.93 -3.59
C HIS A 43 5.56 8.51 -3.76
N SER A 44 6.52 9.39 -3.48
CA SER A 44 7.95 9.05 -3.54
C SER A 44 8.30 7.93 -2.54
N ALA A 45 7.79 8.02 -1.31
CA ALA A 45 7.99 7.00 -0.29
C ALA A 45 7.33 5.69 -0.69
N ALA A 46 6.09 5.73 -1.19
CA ALA A 46 5.37 4.55 -1.67
C ALA A 46 6.13 3.84 -2.79
N SER A 47 6.57 4.56 -3.83
CA SER A 47 7.33 3.95 -4.93
C SER A 47 8.66 3.36 -4.47
N LYS A 48 9.40 4.07 -3.59
CA LYS A 48 10.62 3.50 -2.99
C LYS A 48 10.32 2.24 -2.19
N THR A 49 9.22 2.22 -1.43
CA THR A 49 8.82 1.02 -0.71
C THR A 49 8.45 -0.09 -1.68
N GLU A 50 7.70 0.17 -2.75
CA GLU A 50 7.36 -0.83 -3.77
C GLU A 50 8.59 -1.41 -4.48
N GLU A 51 9.62 -0.59 -4.75
CA GLU A 51 10.89 -1.06 -5.31
C GLU A 51 11.67 -1.98 -4.34
N ASN A 52 11.67 -1.64 -3.06
CA ASN A 52 12.45 -2.35 -2.04
C ASN A 52 11.72 -3.55 -1.43
N VAL A 53 10.39 -3.49 -1.38
CA VAL A 53 9.51 -4.64 -1.17
C VAL A 53 9.52 -5.40 -2.47
N ARG A 54 10.64 -6.11 -2.72
CA ARG A 54 10.70 -7.11 -3.79
C ARG A 54 9.39 -7.88 -3.73
N SER A 55 8.64 -7.91 -4.84
CA SER A 55 7.62 -8.92 -5.05
C SER A 55 8.29 -10.22 -4.60
N ARG A 56 7.86 -10.76 -3.45
CA ARG A 56 8.43 -12.00 -2.94
C ARG A 56 8.29 -12.92 -4.13
N ASN A 57 9.42 -13.31 -4.71
CA ASN A 57 9.44 -14.16 -5.88
C ASN A 57 8.96 -15.52 -5.36
N MET A 58 7.64 -15.64 -5.22
CA MET A 58 6.94 -16.84 -4.80
C MET A 58 6.93 -17.73 -6.01
N ASN A 59 8.13 -18.09 -6.48
CA ASN A 59 8.28 -19.12 -7.48
C ASN A 59 7.60 -20.36 -6.89
N PRO A 60 6.53 -20.85 -7.53
CA PRO A 60 5.76 -21.94 -6.98
C PRO A 60 6.69 -23.15 -6.86
N VAL A 61 6.90 -23.58 -5.61
CA VAL A 61 7.78 -24.71 -5.34
C VAL A 61 7.04 -25.99 -5.70
N CYS A 62 7.75 -26.96 -6.27
CA CYS A 62 7.19 -28.27 -6.63
C CYS A 62 6.08 -28.19 -7.70
N SER A 63 6.06 -27.15 -8.54
CA SER A 63 4.99 -26.91 -9.54
C SER A 63 4.74 -28.11 -10.46
N GLY A 64 5.79 -28.78 -10.92
CA GLY A 64 5.67 -30.01 -11.73
C GLY A 64 4.98 -31.16 -10.98
N LEU A 65 5.39 -31.41 -9.73
CA LEU A 65 4.77 -32.44 -8.88
C LEU A 65 3.33 -32.06 -8.50
N GLN A 66 3.04 -30.77 -8.30
CA GLN A 66 1.70 -30.26 -8.06
C GLN A 66 0.78 -30.53 -9.25
N ALA A 67 1.24 -30.28 -10.48
CA ALA A 67 0.47 -30.58 -11.68
C ALA A 67 0.19 -32.09 -11.80
N GLN A 68 1.21 -32.92 -11.55
CA GLN A 68 1.09 -34.38 -11.64
C GLN A 68 0.11 -34.94 -10.59
N ILE A 69 0.20 -34.51 -9.33
CA ILE A 69 -0.68 -35.03 -8.27
C ILE A 69 -2.14 -34.62 -8.48
N LEU A 70 -2.37 -33.39 -8.96
CA LEU A 70 -3.71 -32.93 -9.33
C LEU A 70 -4.29 -33.72 -10.50
N SER A 71 -3.47 -34.05 -11.51
CA SER A 71 -3.91 -34.94 -12.60
C SER A 71 -4.24 -36.33 -12.06
N CYS A 72 -3.37 -36.91 -11.24
CA CYS A 72 -3.58 -38.25 -10.71
C CYS A 72 -4.91 -38.38 -9.96
N TYR A 73 -5.23 -37.44 -9.07
CA TYR A 73 -6.50 -37.48 -8.34
C TYR A 73 -7.72 -37.25 -9.23
N ARG A 74 -7.58 -36.43 -10.29
CA ARG A 74 -8.63 -36.25 -11.29
C ARG A 74 -8.92 -37.56 -12.04
N ASP A 75 -7.87 -38.28 -12.39
CA ASP A 75 -7.95 -39.52 -13.17
C ASP A 75 -8.31 -40.75 -12.31
N ASN A 76 -8.12 -40.67 -10.99
CA ASN A 76 -8.32 -41.78 -10.04
C ASN A 76 -9.23 -41.39 -8.86
N GLY A 77 -10.34 -40.72 -9.12
CA GLY A 77 -11.25 -40.19 -8.08
C GLY A 77 -11.75 -41.27 -7.09
N ASP A 78 -12.15 -42.44 -7.59
CA ASP A 78 -12.62 -43.55 -6.73
C ASP A 78 -11.47 -44.43 -6.21
N GLN A 79 -10.24 -44.19 -6.67
CA GLN A 79 -9.05 -45.01 -6.38
C GLN A 79 -7.86 -44.14 -5.98
N THR A 80 -8.10 -43.14 -5.13
CA THR A 80 -7.11 -42.12 -4.74
C THR A 80 -5.80 -42.67 -4.16
N LEU A 81 -5.83 -43.87 -3.57
CA LEU A 81 -4.65 -44.56 -3.06
C LEU A 81 -3.61 -44.88 -4.15
N ARG A 82 -4.01 -44.94 -5.43
CA ARG A 82 -3.07 -45.09 -6.55
C ARG A 82 -2.14 -43.89 -6.72
N CYS A 83 -2.52 -42.73 -6.17
CA CYS A 83 -1.71 -41.51 -6.17
C CYS A 83 -0.80 -41.39 -4.94
N SER A 84 -0.79 -42.38 -4.04
CA SER A 84 -0.12 -42.27 -2.73
C SER A 84 1.39 -42.03 -2.81
N ASP A 85 2.09 -42.70 -3.72
CA ASP A 85 3.54 -42.49 -3.87
C ASP A 85 3.86 -41.12 -4.48
N LEU A 86 3.01 -40.64 -5.40
CA LEU A 86 3.13 -39.30 -5.96
C LEU A 86 2.84 -38.23 -4.89
N ALA A 87 1.88 -38.49 -3.99
CA ALA A 87 1.59 -37.64 -2.84
C ALA A 87 2.76 -37.56 -1.85
N LYS A 88 3.43 -38.69 -1.57
CA LYS A 88 4.66 -38.70 -0.75
C LYS A 88 5.76 -37.85 -1.38
N GLN A 89 5.99 -37.99 -2.69
CA GLN A 89 7.01 -37.21 -3.41
C GLN A 89 6.72 -35.71 -3.38
N TYR A 90 5.46 -35.32 -3.62
CA TYR A 90 5.04 -33.92 -3.53
C TYR A 90 5.28 -33.34 -2.13
N MET A 91 4.91 -34.10 -1.08
CA MET A 91 5.13 -33.69 0.31
C MET A 91 6.63 -33.57 0.67
N GLN A 92 7.47 -34.49 0.19
CA GLN A 92 8.92 -34.42 0.39
C GLN A 92 9.50 -33.15 -0.23
N CYS A 93 9.08 -32.80 -1.45
CA CYS A 93 9.52 -31.58 -2.11
C CYS A 93 9.09 -30.33 -1.33
N ILE A 94 7.85 -30.25 -0.84
CA ILE A 94 7.37 -29.14 0.00
C ILE A 94 8.22 -29.01 1.26
N ASN A 95 8.49 -30.13 1.95
CA ASN A 95 9.24 -30.11 3.20
C ASN A 95 10.70 -29.68 2.99
N ALA A 96 11.34 -30.13 1.91
CA ALA A 96 12.68 -29.68 1.52
C ALA A 96 12.69 -28.17 1.25
N ALA A 97 11.69 -27.66 0.53
CA ALA A 97 11.57 -26.24 0.24
C ALA A 97 11.34 -25.38 1.49
N LYS A 98 10.46 -25.83 2.40
CA LYS A 98 10.25 -25.19 3.70
C LYS A 98 11.54 -25.11 4.51
N LYS A 99 12.32 -26.20 4.55
CA LYS A 99 13.63 -26.21 5.21
C LYS A 99 14.59 -25.19 4.60
N ASN A 100 14.66 -25.09 3.27
CA ASN A 100 15.53 -24.14 2.59
C ASN A 100 15.11 -22.67 2.77
N LEU A 101 13.80 -22.39 2.86
CA LEU A 101 13.29 -21.04 3.12
C LEU A 101 13.59 -20.56 4.54
N LEU A 102 13.54 -21.45 5.54
CA LEU A 102 13.84 -21.13 6.94
C LEU A 102 15.34 -20.86 7.20
N VAL A 103 16.23 -21.26 6.30
CA VAL A 103 17.69 -21.12 6.46
C VAL A 103 18.23 -19.81 5.84
N ASN A 104 17.45 -19.13 4.99
CA ASN A 104 17.90 -17.93 4.26
C ASN A 104 17.57 -16.58 4.94
N HIS A 105 17.42 -16.58 6.27
CA HIS A 105 17.22 -15.36 7.07
C HIS A 105 18.32 -15.21 8.14
N GLY A 106 19.59 -15.27 7.71
CA GLY A 106 20.77 -14.95 8.51
C GLY A 106 21.42 -13.66 8.03
#